data_AF-A0A3Q3WZV8-F1
#
_entry.id   AF-A0A3Q3WZV8-F1
#
_cell.length_a   1.000
_cell.length_b   1.000
_cell.length_c   1.000
_cell.angle_alpha   90.00
_cell.angle_beta   90.00
_cell.angle_gamma   90.00
#
_symmetry.space_group_name_H-M   'P 1'
#
loop_
_entity.id
_entity.type
_entity.pdbx_description
1 polymer ?
#
loop_
_entity_poly.entity_id
_entity_poly.type
_entity_poly.pdbx_seq_one_letter_code
_entity_poly.pdbx_strand_id
1 'polypeptide(L)'
;MLGLGTLLPWNFFMTATMYFTSRLKDSSLDDILINRTEPRGDHRTILEAKFNNVMTLCAMLPLLLCTCLNSFLHSRVSQDLRVMGSLLVIMLIFIITTIIVKVHLEPLPFFAVTMVKIIIINSFGAVLQGSLFGMAGLLPVSYTTPIMSGQGLAGSFAAFAMICAITSGSELHDAAFGYFITACVVIFLSILSYVLLPKLTSPPTPLLTPVPV
;
A
#
# COMPACT_ATOMS: atom_id res chain seq x y z
N MET A 1 -8.84 10.69 -6.06
CA MET A 1 -8.63 9.98 -4.77
C MET A 1 -8.39 8.50 -4.94
N LEU A 2 -9.28 7.74 -5.62
CA LEU A 2 -9.11 6.29 -5.81
C LEU A 2 -7.76 5.88 -6.42
N GLY A 3 -7.30 6.57 -7.48
CA GLY A 3 -5.98 6.33 -8.07
C GLY A 3 -4.82 6.57 -7.08
N LEU A 4 -4.91 7.63 -6.27
CA LEU A 4 -3.93 7.94 -5.22
C LEU A 4 -3.87 6.82 -4.17
N GLY A 5 -5.02 6.36 -3.69
CA GLY A 5 -5.14 5.29 -2.69
C GLY A 5 -4.66 3.92 -3.15
N THR A 6 -4.50 3.70 -4.46
CA THR A 6 -3.99 2.41 -4.98
C THR A 6 -2.48 2.26 -4.84
N LEU A 7 -1.71 3.31 -5.12
CA LEU A 7 -0.25 3.22 -5.19
C LEU A 7 0.46 3.95 -4.05
N LEU A 8 -0.16 4.97 -3.44
CA LEU A 8 0.49 5.73 -2.37
C LEU A 8 0.92 4.85 -1.19
N PRO A 9 0.10 3.90 -0.70
CA PRO A 9 0.53 3.00 0.37
C PRO A 9 1.75 2.17 -0.03
N TRP A 10 1.73 1.58 -1.23
CA TRP A 10 2.86 0.80 -1.75
C TRP A 10 4.12 1.65 -1.93
N ASN A 11 3.99 2.86 -2.48
CA ASN A 11 5.11 3.77 -2.67
C ASN A 11 5.75 4.16 -1.33
N PHE A 12 4.94 4.43 -0.31
CA PHE A 12 5.44 4.69 1.05
C PHE A 12 6.09 3.47 1.70
N PHE A 13 5.55 2.28 1.45
CA PHE A 13 6.19 1.04 1.87
C PHE A 13 7.58 0.87 1.23
N MET A 14 7.70 1.13 -0.07
CA MET A 14 8.98 1.11 -0.79
C MET A 14 9.94 2.18 -0.26
N THR A 15 9.47 3.40 0.01
CA THR A 15 10.27 4.47 0.62
C THR A 15 10.80 4.06 2.00
N ALA A 16 10.01 3.32 2.78
CA ALA A 16 10.39 2.80 4.09
C ALA A 16 11.36 1.59 4.04
N THR A 17 11.83 1.16 2.86
CA THR A 17 12.77 0.03 2.73
C THR A 17 14.00 0.19 3.62
N MET A 18 14.57 1.40 3.71
CA MET A 18 15.73 1.68 4.57
C MET A 18 15.44 1.42 6.06
N TYR A 19 14.22 1.74 6.52
CA TYR A 19 13.79 1.42 7.88
C TYR A 19 13.77 -0.08 8.11
N PHE A 20 13.16 -0.86 7.21
CA PHE A 20 13.09 -2.32 7.34
C PHE A 20 14.47 -2.96 7.34
N THR A 21 15.36 -2.54 6.44
CA THR A 21 16.72 -3.07 6.37
C THR A 21 17.56 -2.72 7.60
N SER A 22 17.43 -1.49 8.13
CA SER A 22 18.10 -1.08 9.36
C SER A 22 17.61 -1.90 10.54
N ARG A 23 16.31 -2.13 10.64
CA ARG A 23 15.71 -2.89 11.74
C ARG A 23 16.15 -4.35 11.76
N LEU A 24 16.40 -4.94 10.59
CA LEU A 24 16.94 -6.29 10.47
C LEU A 24 18.44 -6.37 10.85
N LYS A 25 19.18 -5.26 10.70
CA LYS A 25 20.61 -5.19 11.00
C LYS A 25 20.88 -5.12 12.51
N ASP A 26 20.19 -4.23 13.22
CA ASP A 26 20.45 -3.96 14.64
C ASP A 26 20.34 -5.20 15.52
N SER A 27 19.43 -6.11 15.17
CA SER A 27 19.21 -7.35 15.93
C SER A 27 20.07 -8.53 15.47
N SER A 28 20.70 -8.47 14.29
CA SER A 28 21.71 -9.46 13.86
C SER A 28 23.07 -9.24 14.52
N LEU A 29 23.33 -8.04 15.04
CA LEU A 29 24.58 -7.73 15.74
C LEU A 29 24.69 -8.45 17.09
N ASP A 30 23.56 -8.69 17.78
CA ASP A 30 23.55 -9.45 19.03
C ASP A 30 23.87 -10.94 18.84
N ASP A 31 23.49 -11.54 17.70
CA ASP A 31 23.74 -12.96 17.39
C ASP A 31 25.20 -13.20 16.93
N ILE A 32 25.85 -12.17 16.37
CA ILE A 32 27.25 -12.26 15.88
C ILE A 32 28.26 -12.01 17.01
N LEU A 33 27.88 -11.29 18.06
CA LEU A 33 28.74 -11.05 19.23
C LEU A 33 29.06 -12.32 20.04
N ILE A 34 28.37 -13.44 19.79
CA ILE A 34 28.60 -14.70 20.49
C ILE A 34 29.64 -15.60 19.79
N ASN A 35 30.08 -15.33 18.54
CA ASN A 35 30.94 -16.32 17.86
C ASN A 35 32.04 -15.89 16.88
N ARG A 36 32.41 -14.62 16.64
CA ARG A 36 33.65 -14.35 15.85
C ARG A 36 34.42 -13.08 16.19
N THR A 37 35.66 -13.28 16.65
CA THR A 37 36.81 -12.40 16.44
C THR A 37 37.27 -12.48 14.98
N GLU A 38 36.83 -11.56 14.10
CA GLU A 38 37.42 -11.27 12.78
C GLU A 38 37.09 -9.81 12.38
N PRO A 39 37.92 -9.13 11.56
CA PRO A 39 37.94 -7.67 11.46
C PRO A 39 36.75 -7.07 10.70
N ARG A 40 36.41 -5.86 11.11
CA ARG A 40 35.30 -4.98 10.72
C ARG A 40 35.32 -4.61 9.22
N GLY A 41 34.98 -5.55 8.34
CA GLY A 41 34.85 -5.36 6.89
C GLY A 41 33.42 -5.59 6.40
N ASP A 42 32.77 -4.50 5.96
CA ASP A 42 31.61 -4.39 5.05
C ASP A 42 30.63 -5.59 4.93
N HIS A 43 30.21 -6.16 6.07
CA HIS A 43 29.20 -7.22 6.11
C HIS A 43 27.81 -6.60 6.03
N ARG A 44 27.34 -6.28 4.82
CA ARG A 44 25.89 -6.23 4.58
C ARG A 44 25.33 -7.60 4.95
N THR A 45 24.59 -7.69 6.04
CA THR A 45 24.03 -8.95 6.54
C THR A 45 23.28 -9.64 5.39
N ILE A 46 23.44 -10.95 5.21
CA ILE A 46 22.82 -11.72 4.10
C ILE A 46 21.31 -11.40 3.97
N LEU A 47 20.64 -11.16 5.10
CA LEU A 47 19.22 -10.80 5.17
C LEU A 47 18.92 -9.41 4.56
N GLU A 48 19.80 -8.44 4.74
CA GLU A 48 19.73 -7.11 4.11
C GLU A 48 19.89 -7.20 2.59
N ALA A 49 20.89 -7.97 2.13
CA ALA A 49 21.15 -8.20 0.71
C ALA A 49 20.04 -8.98 0.01
N LYS A 50 19.32 -9.85 0.74
CA LYS A 50 18.17 -10.61 0.23
C LYS A 50 16.85 -9.84 0.37
N PHE A 51 16.71 -8.90 1.30
CA PHE A 51 15.45 -8.21 1.58
C PHE A 51 14.80 -7.58 0.34
N ASN A 52 15.54 -6.78 -0.42
CA ASN A 52 15.01 -6.14 -1.63
C ASN A 52 14.60 -7.15 -2.71
N ASN A 53 15.39 -8.22 -2.85
CA ASN A 53 15.11 -9.28 -3.82
C ASN A 53 13.85 -10.07 -3.43
N VAL A 54 13.73 -10.46 -2.16
CA VAL A 54 12.54 -11.18 -1.66
C VAL A 54 11.31 -10.28 -1.67
N MET A 55 11.43 -9.02 -1.24
CA MET A 55 10.34 -8.04 -1.33
C MET A 55 9.83 -7.91 -2.76
N THR A 56 10.73 -7.77 -3.74
CA THR A 56 10.36 -7.63 -5.14
C THR A 56 9.65 -8.88 -5.65
N LEU A 57 10.15 -10.08 -5.34
CA LEU A 57 9.48 -11.34 -5.71
C LEU A 57 8.10 -11.47 -5.05
N CYS A 58 8.02 -11.19 -3.75
CA CYS A 58 6.77 -11.20 -2.98
C CYS A 58 5.78 -10.12 -3.41
N ALA A 59 6.22 -9.06 -4.11
CA ALA A 59 5.33 -8.06 -4.67
C ALA A 59 4.88 -8.45 -6.09
N MET A 60 5.83 -8.76 -6.97
CA MET A 60 5.56 -8.98 -8.39
C MET A 60 4.83 -10.29 -8.66
N LEU A 61 5.16 -11.39 -7.96
CA LEU A 61 4.50 -12.68 -8.19
C LEU A 61 3.01 -12.64 -7.80
N PRO A 62 2.61 -12.17 -6.60
CA PRO A 62 1.21 -12.09 -6.24
C PRO A 62 0.47 -11.04 -7.06
N LEU A 63 1.11 -9.91 -7.39
CA LEU A 63 0.50 -8.91 -8.27
C LEU A 63 0.14 -9.52 -9.63
N LEU A 64 1.08 -10.25 -10.25
CA LEU A 64 0.86 -10.88 -11.55
C LEU A 64 -0.21 -11.98 -11.47
N LEU A 65 -0.09 -12.91 -10.51
CA LEU A 65 -1.04 -14.01 -10.32
C LEU A 65 -2.45 -13.48 -10.03
N CYS A 66 -2.59 -12.53 -9.11
CA CYS A 66 -3.88 -11.95 -8.76
C CYS A 66 -4.45 -11.09 -9.90
N THR A 67 -3.63 -10.41 -10.70
CA THR A 67 -4.13 -9.68 -11.87
C THR A 67 -4.70 -10.65 -12.91
N CYS A 68 -4.00 -11.76 -13.18
CA CYS A 68 -4.50 -12.82 -14.05
C CYS A 68 -5.80 -13.44 -13.50
N LEU A 69 -5.83 -13.80 -12.21
CA LEU A 69 -7.01 -14.38 -11.56
C LEU A 69 -8.18 -13.40 -11.49
N ASN A 70 -7.93 -12.11 -11.26
CA ASN A 70 -8.97 -11.08 -11.20
C ASN A 70 -9.67 -10.91 -12.56
N SER A 71 -8.98 -11.15 -13.68
CA SER A 71 -9.60 -11.19 -15.01
C SER A 71 -10.68 -12.26 -15.09
N PHE A 72 -10.44 -13.45 -14.52
CA PHE A 72 -11.43 -14.53 -14.45
C PHE A 72 -12.52 -14.30 -13.38
N LEU A 73 -12.13 -13.81 -12.20
CA LEU A 73 -13.04 -13.53 -11.08
C LEU A 73 -13.97 -12.33 -11.36
N HIS A 74 -13.65 -11.47 -12.31
CA HIS A 74 -14.45 -10.30 -12.67
C HIS A 74 -15.90 -10.65 -13.01
N SER A 75 -16.16 -11.84 -13.59
CA SER A 75 -17.52 -12.27 -13.93
C SER A 75 -18.34 -12.76 -12.74
N ARG A 76 -17.69 -13.12 -11.63
CA ARG A 76 -18.34 -13.80 -10.49
C ARG A 76 -18.64 -12.89 -9.31
N VAL A 77 -17.89 -11.81 -9.13
CA VAL A 77 -17.97 -10.95 -7.93
C VAL A 77 -18.31 -9.50 -8.31
N SER A 78 -19.29 -8.92 -7.64
CA SER A 78 -19.70 -7.52 -7.83
C SER A 78 -18.52 -6.57 -7.65
N GLN A 79 -18.40 -5.57 -8.52
CA GLN A 79 -17.30 -4.61 -8.53
C GLN A 79 -17.19 -3.81 -7.22
N ASP A 80 -18.33 -3.42 -6.63
CA ASP A 80 -18.36 -2.67 -5.37
C ASP A 80 -17.74 -3.44 -4.21
N LEU A 81 -18.05 -4.73 -4.07
CA LEU A 81 -17.44 -5.59 -3.05
C LEU A 81 -15.94 -5.76 -3.30
N ARG A 82 -15.50 -5.85 -4.55
CA ARG A 82 -14.07 -5.97 -4.88
C ARG A 82 -13.29 -4.70 -4.52
N VAL A 83 -13.79 -3.53 -4.89
CA VAL A 83 -13.13 -2.25 -4.61
C VAL A 83 -13.15 -1.95 -3.11
N MET A 84 -14.32 -1.99 -2.48
CA MET A 84 -14.47 -1.70 -1.04
C MET A 84 -13.71 -2.71 -0.18
N GLY A 85 -13.85 -4.01 -0.48
CA GLY A 85 -13.17 -5.08 0.24
C GLY A 85 -11.65 -4.95 0.15
N SER A 86 -11.11 -4.66 -1.04
CA SER A 86 -9.67 -4.48 -1.21
C SER A 86 -9.14 -3.27 -0.45
N LEU A 87 -9.84 -2.13 -0.50
CA LEU A 87 -9.47 -0.94 0.26
C LEU A 87 -9.47 -1.19 1.78
N LEU A 88 -10.48 -1.89 2.31
CA LEU A 88 -10.57 -2.23 3.73
C LEU A 88 -9.45 -3.17 4.18
N VAL A 89 -9.13 -4.20 3.39
CA VAL A 89 -8.03 -5.12 3.71
C VAL A 89 -6.69 -4.39 3.68
N ILE A 90 -6.43 -3.58 2.65
CA ILE A 90 -5.20 -2.78 2.55
C ILE A 90 -5.10 -1.82 3.74
N MET A 91 -6.19 -1.14 4.12
CA MET A 91 -6.22 -0.27 5.30
C MET A 91 -5.85 -1.01 6.57
N LEU A 92 -6.44 -2.18 6.81
CA LEU A 92 -6.19 -3.00 8.00
C LEU A 92 -4.72 -3.45 8.08
N ILE A 93 -4.14 -3.89 6.96
CA ILE A 93 -2.74 -4.29 6.91
C ILE A 93 -1.81 -3.09 7.17
N PHE A 94 -2.13 -1.89 6.68
CA PHE A 94 -1.34 -0.69 6.95
C PHE A 94 -1.46 -0.24 8.42
N ILE A 95 -2.64 -0.34 9.04
CA ILE A 95 -2.81 -0.10 10.48
C ILE A 95 -1.94 -1.07 11.29
N ILE A 96 -1.99 -2.37 10.97
CA ILE A 96 -1.13 -3.38 11.62
C ILE A 96 0.35 -3.06 11.41
N THR A 97 0.72 -2.53 10.25
CA THR A 97 2.12 -2.14 9.95
C THR A 97 2.55 -0.94 10.78
N THR A 98 1.71 0.09 10.91
CA THR A 98 1.95 1.23 11.80
C THR A 98 2.13 0.81 13.26
N ILE A 99 1.32 -0.14 13.75
CA ILE A 99 1.45 -0.67 15.11
C ILE A 99 2.76 -1.44 15.26
N ILE A 100 3.07 -2.33 14.31
CA ILE A 100 4.30 -3.14 14.33
C ILE A 100 5.56 -2.28 14.31
N VAL A 101 5.53 -1.09 13.71
CA VAL A 101 6.67 -0.18 13.78
C VAL A 101 7.05 0.13 15.24
N LYS A 102 6.07 0.31 16.14
CA LYS A 102 6.32 0.63 17.55
C LYS A 102 6.56 -0.60 18.44
N VAL A 103 6.34 -1.83 17.93
CA VAL A 103 6.51 -3.06 18.70
C VAL A 103 7.90 -3.66 18.46
N HIS A 104 8.57 -4.08 19.53
CA HIS A 104 9.83 -4.83 19.42
C HIS A 104 9.52 -6.28 19.02
N LEU A 105 9.93 -6.66 17.81
CA LEU A 105 9.86 -8.01 17.27
C LEU A 105 11.28 -8.49 16.93
N GLU A 106 11.54 -9.78 17.09
CA GLU A 106 12.77 -10.41 16.60
C GLU A 106 12.87 -10.34 15.06
N PRO A 107 14.08 -10.40 14.48
CA PRO A 107 14.31 -10.16 13.06
C PRO A 107 13.63 -11.15 12.12
N LEU A 108 13.67 -12.43 12.48
CA LEU A 108 13.09 -13.50 11.66
C LEU A 108 11.56 -13.41 11.63
N PRO A 109 10.85 -13.31 12.77
CA PRO A 109 9.42 -13.02 12.79
C PRO A 109 9.06 -11.70 12.09
N PHE A 110 9.83 -10.63 12.32
CA PHE A 110 9.58 -9.34 11.67
C PHE A 110 9.69 -9.43 10.15
N PHE A 111 10.73 -10.10 9.64
CA PHE A 111 10.93 -10.35 8.21
C PHE A 111 9.76 -11.16 7.62
N ALA A 112 9.42 -12.30 8.24
CA ALA A 112 8.37 -13.19 7.76
C ALA A 112 7.01 -12.49 7.72
N VAL A 113 6.63 -11.80 8.81
CA VAL A 113 5.39 -11.02 8.89
C VAL A 113 5.37 -9.90 7.85
N THR A 114 6.50 -9.21 7.63
CA THR A 114 6.61 -8.15 6.62
C THR A 114 6.40 -8.70 5.20
N MET A 115 7.00 -9.85 4.88
CA MET A 115 6.81 -10.50 3.57
C MET A 115 5.38 -10.97 3.34
N VAL A 116 4.75 -11.58 4.36
CA VAL A 116 3.33 -11.98 4.27
C VAL A 116 2.43 -10.77 4.01
N LYS A 117 2.67 -9.64 4.67
CA LYS A 117 1.94 -8.40 4.42
C LYS A 117 2.14 -7.89 3.00
N ILE A 118 3.37 -7.90 2.47
CA ILE A 118 3.68 -7.48 1.09
C ILE A 118 2.87 -8.31 0.10
N ILE A 119 2.81 -9.64 0.29
CA ILE A 119 2.03 -10.54 -0.56
C ILE A 119 0.55 -10.13 -0.54
N ILE A 120 -0.02 -9.95 0.66
CA ILE A 120 -1.43 -9.57 0.83
C ILE A 120 -1.71 -8.21 0.18
N ILE A 121 -0.88 -7.19 0.44
CA ILE A 121 -1.03 -5.84 -0.14
C ILE A 121 -1.02 -5.90 -1.65
N ASN A 122 -0.07 -6.63 -2.26
CA ASN A 122 0.03 -6.71 -3.72
C ASN A 122 -1.11 -7.52 -4.34
N SER A 123 -1.59 -8.57 -3.66
CA SER A 123 -2.76 -9.34 -4.09
C SER A 123 -4.03 -8.49 -4.13
N PHE A 124 -4.36 -7.81 -3.03
CA PHE A 124 -5.54 -6.93 -2.99
C PHE A 124 -5.33 -5.64 -3.80
N GLY A 125 -4.08 -5.18 -3.93
CA GLY A 125 -3.70 -4.08 -4.81
C GLY A 125 -3.98 -4.39 -6.28
N ALA A 126 -3.65 -5.60 -6.75
CA ALA A 126 -4.01 -6.08 -8.09
C ALA A 126 -5.53 -6.11 -8.30
N VAL A 127 -6.27 -6.61 -7.30
CA VAL A 127 -7.75 -6.66 -7.37
C VAL A 127 -8.34 -5.26 -7.45
N LEU A 128 -7.85 -4.33 -6.61
CA LEU A 128 -8.29 -2.94 -6.57
C LEU A 128 -7.99 -2.22 -7.88
N GLN A 129 -6.75 -2.29 -8.36
CA GLN A 129 -6.32 -1.63 -9.59
C GLN A 129 -7.07 -2.19 -10.81
N GLY A 130 -7.17 -3.52 -10.91
CA GLY A 130 -7.93 -4.16 -11.99
C GLY A 130 -9.41 -3.82 -11.97
N SER A 131 -10.02 -3.70 -10.78
CA SER A 131 -11.44 -3.32 -10.65
C SER A 131 -11.68 -1.84 -11.01
N LEU A 132 -10.76 -0.95 -10.64
CA LEU A 132 -10.85 0.47 -10.98
C LEU A 132 -10.69 0.72 -12.48
N PHE A 133 -9.72 0.06 -13.12
CA PHE A 133 -9.56 0.17 -14.58
C PHE A 133 -10.67 -0.57 -15.34
N GLY A 134 -11.20 -1.68 -14.81
CA GLY A 134 -12.40 -2.32 -15.33
C GLY A 134 -13.60 -1.38 -15.32
N MET A 135 -13.83 -0.67 -14.21
CA MET A 135 -14.88 0.36 -14.10
C MET A 135 -14.67 1.51 -15.08
N ALA A 136 -13.46 2.05 -15.15
CA ALA A 136 -13.13 3.18 -16.01
C ALA A 136 -13.22 2.81 -17.49
N GLY A 137 -12.98 1.54 -17.86
CA GLY A 137 -13.14 1.02 -19.21
C GLY A 137 -14.59 0.98 -19.70
N LEU A 138 -15.58 1.01 -18.80
CA LEU A 138 -17.00 1.11 -19.15
C LEU A 138 -17.47 2.57 -19.36
N LEU A 139 -16.65 3.55 -18.95
CA LEU A 139 -16.92 4.97 -19.03
C LEU A 139 -16.08 5.62 -20.15
N PRO A 140 -16.39 6.85 -20.58
CA PRO A 140 -15.55 7.58 -21.51
C PRO A 140 -14.10 7.67 -21.00
N VAL A 141 -13.12 7.66 -21.92
CA VAL A 141 -11.67 7.68 -21.61
C VAL A 141 -11.28 8.79 -20.63
N SER A 142 -12.05 9.89 -20.60
CA SER A 142 -11.93 10.98 -19.63
C SER A 142 -11.94 10.52 -18.15
N TYR A 143 -12.54 9.38 -17.82
CA TYR A 143 -12.58 8.83 -16.45
C TYR A 143 -11.36 7.98 -16.08
N THR A 144 -10.61 7.46 -17.06
CA THR A 144 -9.36 6.73 -16.82
C THR A 144 -8.21 7.67 -16.48
N THR A 145 -8.17 8.85 -17.11
CA THR A 145 -7.11 9.85 -16.91
C THR A 145 -6.96 10.29 -15.44
N PRO A 146 -8.04 10.61 -14.68
CA PRO A 146 -7.94 10.91 -13.25
C PRO A 146 -7.38 9.78 -12.39
N ILE A 147 -7.62 8.51 -12.76
CA ILE A 147 -7.07 7.35 -12.03
C ILE A 147 -5.56 7.31 -12.22
N MET A 148 -5.10 7.37 -13.47
CA MET A 148 -3.65 7.37 -13.80
C MET A 148 -2.95 8.61 -13.25
N SER A 149 -3.58 9.77 -13.33
CA SER A 149 -3.07 11.01 -12.72
C SER A 149 -2.92 10.87 -11.20
N GLY A 150 -3.91 10.30 -10.52
CA GLY A 150 -3.83 10.01 -9.08
C GLY A 150 -2.69 9.06 -8.73
N GLN A 151 -2.40 8.07 -9.57
CA GLN A 151 -1.25 7.18 -9.42
C GLN A 151 0.09 7.89 -9.59
N GLY A 152 0.20 8.81 -10.55
CA GLY A 152 1.37 9.68 -10.70
C GLY A 152 1.59 10.56 -9.46
N LEU A 153 0.52 11.20 -8.97
CA LEU A 153 0.57 12.02 -7.74
C LEU A 153 1.00 11.22 -6.51
N ALA A 154 0.62 9.95 -6.42
CA ALA A 154 1.07 9.08 -5.34
C ALA A 154 2.60 8.91 -5.34
N GLY A 155 3.23 8.84 -6.51
CA GLY A 155 4.68 8.80 -6.66
C GLY A 155 5.33 10.12 -6.27
N SER A 156 4.78 11.24 -6.75
CA SER A 156 5.27 12.59 -6.40
C SER A 156 5.21 12.86 -4.90
N PHE A 157 4.10 12.47 -4.25
CA PHE A 157 3.94 12.63 -2.81
C PHE A 157 4.90 11.74 -2.01
N ALA A 158 5.13 10.51 -2.47
CA ALA A 158 6.12 9.61 -1.87
C ALA A 158 7.55 10.16 -1.96
N ALA A 159 7.93 10.70 -3.13
CA ALA A 159 9.22 11.32 -3.34
C ALA A 159 9.38 12.58 -2.47
N PHE A 160 8.35 13.42 -2.39
CA PHE A 160 8.36 14.61 -1.54
C PHE A 160 8.56 14.25 -0.06
N ALA A 161 7.81 13.26 0.46
CA ALA A 161 7.96 12.82 1.84
C ALA A 161 9.32 12.18 2.13
N MET A 162 9.92 11.50 1.14
CA MET A 162 11.28 10.98 1.24
C MET A 162 12.29 12.12 1.39
N ILE A 163 12.21 13.14 0.54
CA ILE A 163 13.08 14.32 0.60
C ILE A 163 12.91 15.03 1.96
N CYS A 164 11.67 15.28 2.39
CA CYS A 164 11.41 15.90 3.68
C CYS A 164 12.02 15.11 4.86
N ALA A 165 11.90 13.79 4.88
CA ALA A 165 12.49 12.98 5.95
C ALA A 165 14.01 13.07 5.99
N ILE A 166 14.67 13.06 4.82
CA ILE A 166 16.12 13.23 4.70
C ILE A 166 16.54 14.62 5.17
N THR A 167 15.87 15.67 4.69
CA THR A 167 16.21 17.07 5.03
C THR A 167 15.95 17.39 6.51
N SER A 168 14.90 16.83 7.11
CA SER A 168 14.62 16.99 8.54
C SER A 168 15.57 16.20 9.44
N GLY A 169 16.37 15.29 8.91
CA GLY A 169 17.23 14.40 9.71
C GLY A 169 16.44 13.49 10.64
N SER A 170 15.19 13.16 10.27
CA SER A 170 14.30 12.34 11.10
C SER A 170 14.87 10.94 11.27
N GLU A 171 14.70 10.35 12.46
CA GLU A 171 15.02 8.93 12.63
C GLU A 171 14.17 8.08 11.67
N LEU A 172 14.78 7.00 11.14
CA LEU A 172 14.12 6.09 10.19
C LEU A 172 12.79 5.54 10.75
N HIS A 173 12.73 5.35 12.07
CA HIS A 173 11.55 4.88 12.79
C HIS A 173 10.38 5.86 12.69
N ASP A 174 10.62 7.12 13.06
CA ASP A 174 9.60 8.16 13.05
C ASP A 174 9.19 8.55 11.62
N ALA A 175 10.14 8.52 10.67
CA ALA A 175 9.84 8.73 9.26
C ALA A 175 8.92 7.62 8.71
N ALA A 176 9.24 6.35 8.97
CA ALA A 176 8.42 5.22 8.54
C ALA A 176 7.02 5.24 9.18
N PHE A 177 6.94 5.59 10.47
CA PHE A 177 5.66 5.78 11.15
C PHE A 177 4.80 6.86 10.48
N GLY A 178 5.40 8.01 10.15
CA GLY A 178 4.73 9.08 9.42
C GLY A 178 4.22 8.64 8.05
N TYR A 179 5.02 7.86 7.31
CA TYR A 179 4.62 7.32 6.00
C TYR A 179 3.40 6.40 6.13
N PHE A 180 3.39 5.46 7.08
CA PHE A 180 2.28 4.52 7.23
C PHE A 180 1.00 5.16 7.77
N ILE A 181 1.11 6.14 8.67
CA ILE A 181 -0.06 6.95 9.08
C ILE A 181 -0.63 7.69 7.88
N THR A 182 0.22 8.33 7.08
CA THR A 182 -0.25 9.11 5.93
C THR A 182 -0.91 8.20 4.89
N ALA A 183 -0.36 6.99 4.67
CA ALA A 183 -1.02 5.97 3.86
C ALA A 183 -2.42 5.60 4.41
N CYS A 184 -2.57 5.40 5.72
CA CYS A 184 -3.87 5.10 6.34
C CYS A 184 -4.89 6.22 6.10
N VAL A 185 -4.49 7.49 6.25
CA VAL A 185 -5.35 8.65 5.99
C VAL A 185 -5.79 8.68 4.52
N VAL A 186 -4.87 8.47 3.59
CA VAL A 186 -5.19 8.46 2.15
C VAL A 186 -6.12 7.30 1.77
N ILE A 187 -5.93 6.11 2.35
CA ILE A 187 -6.83 4.97 2.11
C ILE A 187 -8.21 5.27 2.69
N PHE A 188 -8.28 5.84 3.90
CA PHE A 188 -9.55 6.26 4.51
C PHE A 188 -10.29 7.29 3.64
N LEU A 189 -9.60 8.31 3.14
CA LEU A 189 -10.17 9.29 2.21
C LEU A 189 -10.61 8.64 0.89
N SER A 190 -9.90 7.61 0.43
CA SER A 190 -10.28 6.84 -0.77
C SER A 190 -11.55 6.03 -0.56
N ILE A 191 -11.71 5.40 0.61
CA ILE A 191 -12.94 4.71 1.03
C ILE A 191 -14.10 5.70 1.10
N LEU A 192 -13.91 6.84 1.78
CA LEU A 192 -14.93 7.88 1.90
C LEU A 192 -15.36 8.40 0.51
N SER A 193 -14.39 8.65 -0.37
CA SER A 193 -14.65 9.06 -1.76
C SER A 193 -15.46 8.02 -2.52
N TYR A 194 -15.19 6.72 -2.29
CA TYR A 194 -15.94 5.64 -2.93
C TYR A 194 -17.39 5.56 -2.42
N VAL A 195 -17.61 5.68 -1.10
CA VAL A 195 -18.95 5.66 -0.49
C VAL A 195 -19.79 6.88 -0.90
N LEU A 196 -19.16 8.03 -1.12
CA LEU A 196 -19.84 9.26 -1.56
C LEU A 196 -20.24 9.22 -3.03
N LEU A 197 -19.57 8.42 -3.86
CA LEU A 197 -19.77 8.40 -5.31
C LEU A 197 -21.24 8.09 -5.73
N PRO A 198 -21.93 7.07 -5.16
CA PRO A 198 -23.34 6.81 -5.47
C PRO A 198 -24.30 7.91 -5.02
N LYS A 199 -23.94 8.71 -4.00
CA LYS A 199 -24.77 9.80 -3.49
C LYS A 199 -24.73 11.04 -4.38
N LEU A 200 -23.67 11.21 -5.17
CA LEU A 200 -23.51 12.31 -6.10
C LEU A 200 -24.19 12.04 -7.46
N THR A 201 -24.37 10.77 -7.82
CA THR A 201 -25.04 10.36 -9.07
C THR A 201 -26.54 10.15 -8.91
N SER A 202 -27.08 10.16 -7.69
CA SER A 202 -28.52 10.13 -7.44
C SER A 202 -29.09 11.57 -7.46
N PRO A 203 -29.90 11.97 -8.47
CA PRO A 203 -30.55 13.28 -8.43
C PRO A 203 -31.54 13.36 -7.25
N PRO A 204 -31.78 14.56 -6.68
CA PRO A 204 -32.86 14.74 -5.72
C PRO A 204 -34.18 14.33 -6.39
N THR A 205 -34.95 13.51 -5.69
CA THR A 205 -36.28 13.05 -6.12
C THR A 205 -37.09 14.28 -6.52
N PRO A 206 -37.62 14.39 -7.76
CA PRO A 206 -38.52 15.49 -8.07
C PRO A 206 -39.76 15.32 -7.18
N LEU A 207 -40.03 16.32 -6.33
CA LEU A 207 -41.34 16.44 -5.69
C LEU A 207 -42.37 16.46 -6.83
N LEU A 208 -43.15 15.38 -6.97
CA LEU A 208 -44.40 15.42 -7.72
C LEU A 208 -45.29 16.47 -7.05
N THR A 209 -45.31 17.69 -7.58
CA THR A 209 -46.44 18.59 -7.42
C THR A 209 -47.64 17.94 -8.13
N PRO A 210 -48.78 17.71 -7.46
CA PRO A 210 -49.97 17.25 -8.15
C PRO A 210 -50.45 18.35 -9.11
N VAL A 211 -50.65 17.98 -10.37
CA VAL A 211 -51.32 18.81 -11.37
C VAL A 211 -52.79 18.94 -10.94
N PRO A 212 -53.33 20.13 -10.69
CA PRO A 212 -54.76 20.30 -10.49
C PRO A 212 -55.48 20.09 -11.84
N VAL A 213 -56.46 19.18 -11.82
CA VAL A 213 -57.44 18.94 -12.90
C VAL A 213 -58.49 20.05 -12.88
#